data_AF-A0A520R9P5-F1
#
_entry.id   AF-A0A520R9P5-F1
#
_cell.length_a   1.000
_cell.length_b   1.000
_cell.length_c   1.000
_cell.angle_alpha   90.00
_cell.angle_beta   90.00
_cell.angle_gamma   90.00
#
_symmetry.space_group_name_H-M   'P 1'
#
loop_
_entity.id
_entity.type
_entity.pdbx_description
1 polymer ?
#
loop_
_entity_poly.entity_id
_entity_poly.type
_entity_poly.pdbx_seq_one_letter_code
_entity_poly.pdbx_strand_id
1 'polypeptide(L)'
;MTKIRAGRSTRLYVLGAIAGVLASGAVVAPAAAEFTSGLEAYRKGEVDLALDLWRRYAVAGDVQSMKALGDYYAGKTIENSDGEKVGPEKTNKPNYVQALKWYTLAGHHDFAATFGTPDVYQRNAQIEALRALPDVRAEMTDAEVVKAERLVSDALEGGSPRDIYAVADMYRRGAGLKKDNN
;
A
#
# COMPACT_ATOMS: atom_id res chain seq x y z
N MET A 1 -37.61 -62.21 8.51
CA MET A 1 -38.45 -60.98 8.42
C MET A 1 -37.59 -59.80 8.85
N THR A 2 -37.06 -59.03 7.89
CA THR A 2 -37.45 -57.61 7.60
C THR A 2 -36.99 -56.65 8.73
N LYS A 3 -36.20 -55.58 8.56
CA LYS A 3 -35.99 -54.66 7.42
C LYS A 3 -34.59 -54.01 7.47
N ILE A 4 -34.03 -53.77 6.29
CA ILE A 4 -33.00 -52.77 5.99
C ILE A 4 -33.58 -51.37 6.25
N ARG A 5 -32.81 -50.48 6.89
CA ARG A 5 -32.97 -49.03 6.72
C ARG A 5 -31.61 -48.34 6.76
N ALA A 6 -31.14 -47.99 5.56
CA ALA A 6 -30.07 -47.04 5.34
C ALA A 6 -30.50 -45.66 5.88
N GLY A 7 -29.77 -45.17 6.87
CA GLY A 7 -29.90 -43.81 7.40
C GLY A 7 -28.75 -42.94 6.87
N ARG A 8 -29.12 -41.86 6.19
CA ARG A 8 -28.27 -40.85 5.54
C ARG A 8 -27.06 -40.43 6.39
N SER A 9 -25.90 -40.42 5.76
CA SER A 9 -24.67 -39.79 6.24
C SER A 9 -24.81 -38.27 6.25
N THR A 10 -25.27 -37.73 7.38
CA THR A 10 -25.15 -36.31 7.70
C THR A 10 -23.69 -36.03 8.05
N ARG A 11 -22.94 -35.46 7.10
CA ARG A 11 -21.61 -34.89 7.38
C ARG A 11 -21.80 -33.71 8.33
N LEU A 12 -21.61 -33.95 9.63
CA LEU A 12 -21.35 -32.89 10.59
C LEU A 12 -19.99 -32.28 10.23
N TYR A 13 -20.01 -31.08 9.65
CA TYR A 13 -18.84 -30.22 9.69
C TYR A 13 -18.68 -29.78 11.14
N VAL A 14 -17.68 -30.36 11.80
CA VAL A 14 -17.26 -29.98 13.14
C VAL A 14 -16.79 -28.53 13.06
N LEU A 15 -17.60 -27.64 13.65
CA LEU A 15 -17.16 -26.35 14.15
C LEU A 15 -16.02 -26.61 15.12
N GLY A 16 -14.79 -26.45 14.65
CA GLY A 16 -13.59 -26.50 15.47
C GLY A 16 -13.58 -25.29 16.38
N ALA A 17 -13.85 -25.55 17.66
CA ALA A 17 -13.89 -24.58 18.74
C ALA A 17 -12.52 -23.91 18.96
N ILE A 18 -12.62 -22.63 19.30
CA ILE A 18 -11.55 -21.70 19.64
C ILE A 18 -11.10 -22.02 21.09
N ALA A 19 -9.83 -22.38 21.26
CA ALA A 19 -9.11 -22.35 22.54
C ALA A 19 -7.63 -22.15 22.17
N GLY A 20 -6.88 -21.15 22.59
CA GLY A 20 -6.95 -20.33 23.80
C GLY A 20 -5.53 -20.29 24.37
N VAL A 21 -4.67 -19.43 23.83
CA VAL A 21 -3.43 -19.00 24.49
C VAL A 21 -3.42 -17.48 24.44
N LEU A 22 -3.72 -16.86 25.59
CA LEU A 22 -3.44 -15.45 25.85
C LEU A 22 -1.93 -15.32 26.03
N ALA A 23 -1.20 -15.27 24.92
CA ALA A 23 0.08 -14.56 24.89
C ALA A 23 -0.26 -13.11 24.58
N SER A 24 0.32 -12.17 25.31
CA SER A 24 0.15 -10.72 25.15
C SER A 24 0.51 -10.30 23.72
N GLY A 25 -0.45 -10.47 22.80
CA GLY A 25 -0.26 -10.23 21.39
C GLY A 25 -0.44 -8.75 21.15
N ALA A 26 0.65 -8.07 20.81
CA ALA A 26 0.53 -6.95 19.90
C ALA A 26 -0.30 -7.46 18.72
N VAL A 27 -1.49 -6.93 18.54
CA VAL A 27 -2.26 -7.15 17.31
C VAL A 27 -1.40 -6.52 16.23
N VAL A 28 -0.55 -7.32 15.59
CA VAL A 28 0.16 -6.88 14.39
C VAL A 28 -0.96 -6.67 13.38
N ALA A 29 -1.30 -5.40 13.15
CA ALA A 29 -2.29 -5.06 12.15
C ALA A 29 -1.86 -5.73 10.84
N PRO A 30 -2.79 -6.31 10.06
CA PRO A 30 -2.47 -7.02 8.82
C PRO A 30 -1.51 -6.22 7.92
N ALA A 31 -1.71 -4.90 7.83
CA ALA A 31 -0.88 -3.98 7.06
C ALA A 31 0.61 -3.94 7.49
N ALA A 32 0.91 -4.05 8.79
CA ALA A 32 2.29 -4.10 9.28
C ALA A 32 2.99 -5.42 8.90
N ALA A 33 2.28 -6.54 8.87
CA ALA A 33 2.80 -7.83 8.41
C ALA A 33 3.03 -7.85 6.88
N GLU A 34 2.23 -7.09 6.14
CA GLU A 34 2.29 -6.97 4.69
C GLU A 34 3.52 -6.14 4.24
N PHE A 35 3.70 -4.93 4.77
CA PHE A 35 4.90 -4.12 4.50
C PHE A 35 6.21 -4.85 4.86
N THR A 36 6.24 -5.50 6.02
CA THR A 36 7.45 -6.16 6.54
C THR A 36 7.93 -7.32 5.68
N SER A 37 7.01 -8.03 5.01
CA SER A 37 7.36 -9.10 4.06
C SER A 37 8.19 -8.58 2.88
N GLY A 38 7.79 -7.44 2.29
CA GLY A 38 8.57 -6.78 1.23
C GLY A 38 9.90 -6.23 1.76
N LEU A 39 9.90 -5.68 2.98
CA LEU A 39 11.11 -5.16 3.62
C LEU A 39 12.13 -6.26 3.92
N GLU A 40 11.69 -7.46 4.29
CA GLU A 40 12.58 -8.61 4.50
C GLU A 40 13.22 -9.08 3.20
N ALA A 41 12.45 -9.20 2.12
CA ALA A 41 12.98 -9.50 0.78
C ALA A 41 14.00 -8.42 0.36
N TYR A 42 13.68 -7.15 0.58
CA TYR A 42 14.59 -6.04 0.26
C TYR A 42 15.90 -6.12 1.06
N ARG A 43 15.81 -6.44 2.36
CA ARG A 43 16.99 -6.64 3.22
C ARG A 43 17.91 -7.76 2.71
N LYS A 44 17.34 -8.82 2.13
CA LYS A 44 18.10 -9.93 1.53
C LYS A 44 18.69 -9.60 0.16
N GLY A 45 18.40 -8.42 -0.40
CA GLY A 45 18.80 -8.05 -1.75
C GLY A 45 17.90 -8.64 -2.84
N GLU A 46 16.78 -9.26 -2.46
CA GLU A 46 15.76 -9.81 -3.39
C GLU A 46 14.86 -8.68 -3.88
N VAL A 47 15.44 -7.71 -4.58
CA VAL A 47 14.79 -6.44 -4.94
C VAL A 47 13.52 -6.67 -5.77
N ASP A 48 13.55 -7.56 -6.76
CA ASP A 48 12.38 -7.82 -7.60
C ASP A 48 11.20 -8.38 -6.80
N LEU A 49 11.48 -9.29 -5.87
CA LEU A 49 10.47 -9.85 -4.97
C LEU A 49 9.91 -8.78 -4.03
N ALA A 50 10.78 -7.95 -3.44
CA ALA A 50 10.35 -6.85 -2.58
C ALA A 50 9.39 -5.90 -3.30
N LEU A 51 9.71 -5.52 -4.55
CA LEU A 51 8.87 -4.64 -5.35
C LEU A 51 7.54 -5.30 -5.74
N ASP A 52 7.53 -6.61 -6.04
CA ASP A 52 6.30 -7.34 -6.32
C ASP A 52 5.39 -7.39 -5.08
N LEU A 53 5.95 -7.73 -3.92
CA LEU A 53 5.22 -7.75 -2.65
C LEU A 53 4.64 -6.38 -2.31
N TRP A 54 5.46 -5.33 -2.30
CA TRP A 54 4.98 -3.98 -2.01
C TRP A 54 3.93 -3.49 -3.01
N ARG A 55 4.03 -3.84 -4.30
CA ARG A 55 2.97 -3.48 -5.26
C ARG A 55 1.65 -4.14 -4.91
N ARG A 56 1.64 -5.42 -4.55
CA ARG A 56 0.42 -6.15 -4.17
C ARG A 56 -0.22 -5.54 -2.92
N TYR A 57 0.59 -5.23 -1.92
CA TYR A 57 0.08 -4.63 -0.67
C TYR A 57 -0.34 -3.18 -0.85
N ALA A 58 0.37 -2.40 -1.66
CA ALA A 58 -0.03 -1.06 -2.03
C ALA A 58 -1.40 -1.06 -2.74
N VAL A 59 -1.65 -2.02 -3.64
CA VAL A 59 -2.97 -2.20 -4.26
C VAL A 59 -4.04 -2.58 -3.22
N ALA A 60 -3.67 -3.29 -2.16
CA ALA A 60 -4.55 -3.60 -1.03
C ALA A 60 -4.77 -2.43 -0.04
N GLY A 61 -4.11 -1.28 -0.26
CA GLY A 61 -4.25 -0.08 0.57
C GLY A 61 -3.18 0.09 1.65
N ASP A 62 -2.09 -0.69 1.61
CA ASP A 62 -0.96 -0.52 2.53
C ASP A 62 -0.13 0.72 2.18
N VAL A 63 -0.24 1.77 2.98
CA VAL A 63 0.40 3.08 2.74
C VAL A 63 1.91 3.00 2.96
N GLN A 64 2.38 2.12 3.86
CA GLN A 64 3.81 1.87 4.04
C GLN A 64 4.44 1.30 2.75
N SER A 65 3.80 0.33 2.10
CA SER A 65 4.26 -0.22 0.82
C SER A 65 4.20 0.80 -0.31
N MET A 66 3.14 1.63 -0.38
CA MET A 66 3.09 2.74 -1.34
C MET A 66 4.28 3.69 -1.13
N LYS A 67 4.55 4.10 0.12
CA LYS A 67 5.67 4.99 0.45
C LYS A 67 7.02 4.36 0.14
N ALA A 68 7.20 3.05 0.41
CA ALA A 68 8.42 2.32 0.09
C ALA A 68 8.67 2.21 -1.43
N LEU A 69 7.63 2.04 -2.23
CA LEU A 69 7.73 2.13 -3.70
C LEU A 69 8.13 3.54 -4.13
N GLY A 70 7.54 4.57 -3.51
CA GLY A 70 7.93 5.98 -3.72
C GLY A 70 9.42 6.21 -3.44
N ASP A 71 9.90 5.80 -2.27
CA ASP A 71 11.31 5.89 -1.87
C ASP A 71 12.22 5.12 -2.85
N TYR A 72 11.83 3.90 -3.20
CA TYR A 72 12.57 3.10 -4.15
C TYR A 72 12.72 3.82 -5.50
N TYR A 73 11.63 4.28 -6.09
CA TYR A 73 11.68 4.94 -7.39
C TYR A 73 12.35 6.31 -7.34
N ALA A 74 12.28 7.03 -6.22
CA ALA A 74 13.00 8.28 -6.01
C ALA A 74 14.51 8.10 -5.83
N GLY A 75 14.99 6.85 -5.74
CA GLY A 75 16.39 6.55 -5.46
C GLY A 75 16.80 6.76 -4.01
N LYS A 76 15.83 6.88 -3.08
CA LYS A 76 16.09 7.05 -1.65
C LYS A 76 16.41 5.70 -1.00
N THR A 77 17.15 5.78 0.10
CA THR A 77 17.29 4.63 1.00
C THR A 77 15.93 4.32 1.62
N ILE A 78 15.60 3.03 1.70
CA ILE A 78 14.36 2.57 2.33
C ILE A 78 14.63 2.40 3.82
N GLU A 79 13.73 2.93 4.64
CA GLU A 79 13.80 2.83 6.09
C GLU A 79 12.70 1.91 6.62
N ASN A 80 12.97 1.21 7.72
CA ASN A 80 11.94 0.50 8.46
C ASN A 80 11.12 1.48 9.32
N SER A 81 10.12 0.94 10.02
CA SER A 81 9.25 1.69 10.93
C SER A 81 9.99 2.41 12.07
N ASP A 82 11.22 2.02 12.39
CA ASP A 82 12.06 2.61 13.44
C ASP A 82 13.09 3.62 12.89
N GLY A 83 13.06 3.91 11.58
CA GLY A 83 14.00 4.80 10.91
C GLY A 83 15.36 4.17 10.60
N GLU A 84 15.50 2.85 10.73
CA GLU A 84 16.70 2.14 10.34
C GLU A 84 16.76 2.00 8.81
N LYS A 85 17.89 2.36 8.21
CA LYS A 85 18.15 2.13 6.78
C LYS A 85 18.24 0.63 6.49
N VAL A 86 17.44 0.15 5.55
CA VAL A 86 17.36 -1.26 5.18
C VAL A 86 17.77 -1.48 3.73
N GLY A 87 18.45 -2.60 3.49
CA GLY A 87 18.64 -3.16 2.15
C GLY A 87 19.93 -2.72 1.45
N PRO A 88 20.08 -3.12 0.18
CA PRO A 88 21.29 -2.87 -0.58
C PRO A 88 21.48 -1.38 -0.87
N GLU A 89 22.75 -0.99 -1.02
CA GLU A 89 23.08 0.34 -1.55
C GLU A 89 22.49 0.50 -2.96
N LYS A 90 21.77 1.60 -3.17
CA LYS A 90 21.10 1.84 -4.44
C LYS A 90 22.06 2.39 -5.48
N THR A 91 22.07 1.73 -6.64
CA THR A 91 22.84 2.12 -7.81
C THR A 91 21.95 2.51 -9.00
N ASN A 92 20.62 2.36 -8.87
CA ASN A 92 19.69 2.62 -9.97
C ASN A 92 19.38 4.12 -10.10
N LYS A 93 19.28 4.59 -11.35
CA LYS A 93 18.81 5.95 -11.62
C LYS A 93 17.36 6.13 -11.13
N PRO A 94 17.02 7.29 -10.52
CA PRO A 94 15.66 7.59 -10.13
C PRO A 94 14.68 7.55 -11.31
N ASN A 95 13.44 7.15 -11.02
CA ASN A 95 12.28 7.25 -11.90
C ASN A 95 11.22 8.10 -11.19
N TYR A 96 11.35 9.42 -11.34
CA TYR A 96 10.51 10.37 -10.61
C TYR A 96 9.03 10.31 -11.02
N VAL A 97 8.71 9.86 -12.24
CA VAL A 97 7.32 9.60 -12.65
C VAL A 97 6.67 8.52 -11.77
N GLN A 98 7.36 7.41 -11.53
CA GLN A 98 6.85 6.36 -10.63
C GLN A 98 6.88 6.82 -9.17
N ALA A 99 7.92 7.54 -8.75
CA ALA A 99 8.00 8.07 -7.40
C ALA A 99 6.81 9.00 -7.07
N LEU A 100 6.52 9.95 -7.97
CA LEU A 100 5.42 10.90 -7.78
C LEU A 100 4.07 10.18 -7.72
N LYS A 101 3.85 9.17 -8.58
CA LYS A 101 2.65 8.33 -8.52
C LYS A 101 2.47 7.70 -7.13
N TRP A 102 3.48 6.98 -6.65
CA TRP A 102 3.36 6.23 -5.40
C TRP A 102 3.27 7.14 -4.17
N TYR A 103 4.03 8.24 -4.12
CA TYR A 103 3.89 9.22 -3.04
C TYR A 103 2.54 9.93 -3.06
N THR A 104 1.96 10.18 -4.23
CA THR A 104 0.64 10.81 -4.35
C THR A 104 -0.45 9.86 -3.84
N LEU A 105 -0.39 8.58 -4.22
CA LEU A 105 -1.30 7.55 -3.69
C LEU A 105 -1.16 7.40 -2.17
N ALA A 106 0.06 7.32 -1.64
CA ALA A 106 0.30 7.22 -0.21
C ALA A 106 -0.18 8.46 0.56
N GLY A 107 0.21 9.65 0.07
CA GLY A 107 -0.03 10.93 0.73
C GLY A 107 -1.51 11.30 0.78
N HIS A 108 -2.29 10.86 -0.20
CA HIS A 108 -3.71 11.14 -0.31
C HIS A 108 -4.61 9.92 -0.04
N HIS A 109 -4.05 8.82 0.49
CA HIS A 109 -4.82 7.64 0.85
C HIS A 109 -5.92 7.97 1.87
N ASP A 110 -7.15 7.59 1.56
CA ASP A 110 -8.29 7.74 2.48
C ASP A 110 -8.44 6.48 3.35
N PHE A 111 -7.93 6.57 4.58
CA PHE A 111 -8.09 5.49 5.56
C PHE A 111 -9.56 5.19 5.90
N ALA A 112 -10.47 6.17 5.80
CA ALA A 112 -11.89 5.94 6.06
C ALA A 112 -12.51 4.98 5.03
N ALA A 113 -11.95 4.91 3.82
CA ALA A 113 -12.38 3.97 2.79
C ALA A 113 -12.07 2.50 3.15
N THR A 114 -11.06 2.26 4.01
CA THR A 114 -10.56 0.91 4.35
C THR A 114 -11.19 0.35 5.65
N PHE A 115 -12.22 1.01 6.21
CA PHE A 115 -12.94 0.63 7.45
C PHE A 115 -12.07 0.38 8.70
N GLY A 116 -10.81 0.84 8.70
CA GLY A 116 -9.86 0.68 9.81
C GLY A 116 -9.24 2.01 10.23
N THR A 117 -9.06 2.20 11.54
CA THR A 117 -8.21 3.28 12.05
C THR A 117 -6.75 2.95 11.70
N PRO A 118 -6.04 3.82 10.99
CA PRO A 118 -4.64 3.57 10.67
C PRO A 118 -3.80 3.59 11.94
N ASP A 119 -2.80 2.73 12.00
CA ASP A 119 -1.78 2.81 13.04
C ASP A 119 -0.83 3.99 12.80
N VAL A 120 0.07 4.21 13.76
CA VAL A 120 1.04 5.30 13.72
C VAL A 120 1.99 5.20 12.52
N TYR A 121 2.34 3.99 12.08
CA TYR A 121 3.28 3.77 10.99
C TYR A 121 2.65 4.10 9.64
N GLN A 122 1.40 3.69 9.43
CA GLN A 122 0.61 4.08 8.25
C GLN A 122 0.45 5.60 8.16
N ARG A 123 0.16 6.27 9.29
CA ARG A 123 0.02 7.73 9.33
C ARG A 123 1.34 8.46 9.10
N ASN A 124 2.43 7.97 9.68
CA ASN A 124 3.75 8.54 9.45
C ASN A 124 4.16 8.39 7.98
N ALA A 125 3.94 7.22 7.38
CA ALA A 125 4.21 6.99 5.97
C ALA A 125 3.42 7.93 5.06
N GLN A 126 2.13 8.19 5.35
CA GLN A 126 1.33 9.18 4.63
C GLN A 126 1.95 10.59 4.73
N ILE A 127 2.33 11.03 5.93
CA ILE A 127 2.92 12.37 6.16
C ILE A 127 4.26 12.51 5.43
N GLU A 128 5.11 11.48 5.49
CA GLU A 128 6.40 11.46 4.81
C GLU A 128 6.23 11.48 3.29
N ALA A 129 5.26 10.73 2.76
CA ALA A 129 4.93 10.76 1.34
C ALA A 129 4.47 12.16 0.89
N LEU A 130 3.60 12.83 1.66
CA LEU A 130 3.18 14.22 1.37
C LEU A 130 4.37 15.18 1.36
N ARG A 131 5.29 15.04 2.32
CA ARG A 131 6.49 15.87 2.40
C ARG A 131 7.45 15.65 1.24
N ALA A 132 7.47 14.46 0.64
CA ALA A 132 8.32 14.15 -0.50
C ALA A 132 7.81 14.72 -1.84
N LEU A 133 6.53 15.08 -1.93
CA LEU A 133 5.92 15.52 -3.19
C LEU A 133 6.58 16.75 -3.84
N PRO A 134 6.90 17.84 -3.10
CA PRO A 134 7.55 19.01 -3.70
C PRO A 134 8.93 18.68 -4.26
N ASP A 135 9.74 17.93 -3.51
CA ASP A 135 11.10 17.56 -3.90
C ASP A 135 11.08 16.71 -5.16
N VAL A 136 10.21 15.70 -5.23
CA VAL A 136 10.10 14.83 -6.41
C VAL A 136 9.58 15.62 -7.61
N ARG A 137 8.61 16.51 -7.43
CA ARG A 137 8.08 17.34 -8.52
C ARG A 137 9.14 18.31 -9.07
N ALA A 138 10.06 18.80 -8.23
CA ALA A 138 11.12 19.71 -8.65
C ALA A 138 12.13 19.05 -9.61
N GLU A 139 12.27 17.72 -9.56
CA GLU A 139 13.15 16.94 -10.43
C GLU A 139 12.52 16.57 -11.78
N MET A 140 11.28 17.02 -12.04
CA MET A 140 10.48 16.58 -13.18
C MET A 140 10.16 17.73 -14.12
N THR A 141 10.03 17.40 -15.40
CA THR A 141 9.40 18.29 -16.39
C THR A 141 7.87 18.30 -16.22
N ASP A 142 7.21 19.35 -16.71
CA ASP A 142 5.74 19.42 -16.73
C ASP A 142 5.09 18.20 -17.41
N ALA A 143 5.70 17.71 -18.49
CA ALA A 143 5.21 16.55 -19.22
C ALA A 143 5.29 15.26 -18.38
N GLU A 144 6.35 15.11 -17.58
CA GLU A 144 6.51 13.99 -16.66
C GLU A 144 5.54 14.08 -15.48
N VAL A 145 5.29 15.30 -14.98
CA VAL A 145 4.28 15.53 -13.93
C VAL A 145 2.90 15.12 -14.44
N VAL A 146 2.49 15.58 -15.63
CA VAL A 146 1.21 15.19 -16.26
C VAL A 146 1.13 13.67 -16.45
N LYS A 147 2.23 13.03 -16.86
CA LYS A 147 2.28 11.58 -17.01
C LYS A 147 2.09 10.86 -15.67
N ALA A 148 2.71 11.31 -14.59
CA ALA A 148 2.55 10.74 -13.27
C ALA A 148 1.13 10.93 -12.73
N GLU A 149 0.56 12.13 -12.89
CA GLU A 149 -0.82 12.45 -12.50
C GLU A 149 -1.83 11.56 -13.23
N ARG A 150 -1.61 11.29 -14.52
CA ARG A 150 -2.41 10.31 -15.27
C ARG A 150 -2.33 8.90 -14.68
N LEU A 151 -1.13 8.45 -14.30
CA LEU A 151 -0.95 7.14 -13.66
C LEU A 151 -1.62 7.04 -12.29
N VAL A 152 -1.79 8.16 -11.58
CA VAL A 152 -2.56 8.22 -10.33
C VAL A 152 -4.04 8.09 -10.64
N SER A 153 -4.56 8.86 -11.62
CA SER A 153 -5.96 8.78 -12.06
C SER A 153 -6.30 7.35 -12.49
N ASP A 154 -5.51 6.75 -13.39
CA ASP A 154 -5.73 5.39 -13.89
C ASP A 154 -5.73 4.35 -12.74
N ALA A 155 -4.87 4.54 -11.74
CA ALA A 155 -4.78 3.62 -10.59
C ALA A 155 -6.02 3.68 -9.68
N LEU A 156 -6.61 4.86 -9.52
CA LEU A 156 -7.80 5.07 -8.71
C LEU A 156 -9.10 4.79 -9.49
N GLU A 157 -9.16 5.14 -10.78
CA GLU A 157 -10.30 4.85 -11.65
C GLU A 157 -10.49 3.35 -11.91
N GLY A 158 -9.39 2.59 -11.97
CA GLY A 158 -9.43 1.12 -12.02
C GLY A 158 -9.84 0.47 -10.69
N GLY A 159 -10.03 1.27 -9.63
CA GLY A 159 -10.40 0.84 -8.29
C GLY A 159 -11.91 0.76 -8.06
N SER A 160 -12.32 0.97 -6.83
CA SER A 160 -13.71 0.97 -6.40
C SER A 160 -14.44 2.26 -6.83
N PRO A 161 -15.79 2.27 -6.82
CA PRO A 161 -16.54 3.52 -7.03
C PRO A 161 -16.13 4.67 -6.09
N ARG A 162 -15.58 4.37 -4.91
CA ARG A 162 -15.05 5.37 -3.97
C ARG A 162 -13.73 5.98 -4.43
N ASP A 163 -12.89 5.22 -5.13
CA ASP A 163 -11.62 5.71 -5.66
C ASP A 163 -11.85 6.71 -6.82
N ILE A 164 -12.94 6.53 -7.57
CA ILE A 164 -13.42 7.53 -8.55
C ILE A 164 -13.79 8.86 -7.85
N TYR A 165 -14.45 8.80 -6.68
CA TYR A 165 -14.74 10.01 -5.89
C TYR A 165 -13.47 10.65 -5.34
N ALA A 166 -12.48 9.85 -4.95
CA ALA A 166 -11.18 10.35 -4.48
C ALA A 166 -10.46 11.13 -5.61
N VAL A 167 -10.43 10.60 -6.84
CA VAL A 167 -9.90 11.30 -8.02
C VAL A 167 -10.60 12.64 -8.24
N ALA A 168 -11.94 12.64 -8.25
CA ALA A 168 -12.71 13.86 -8.46
C ALA A 168 -12.47 14.91 -7.35
N ASP A 169 -12.30 14.48 -6.11
CA ASP A 169 -11.96 15.37 -5.00
C ASP A 169 -10.53 15.91 -5.10
N MET A 170 -9.57 15.08 -5.51
CA MET A 170 -8.19 15.47 -5.75
C MET A 170 -8.07 16.52 -6.85
N TYR A 171 -8.76 16.32 -7.98
CA TYR A 171 -8.85 17.33 -9.05
C TYR A 171 -9.48 18.62 -8.55
N ARG A 172 -10.61 18.56 -7.83
CA ARG A 172 -11.31 19.76 -7.35
C ARG A 172 -10.46 20.61 -6.40
N ARG A 173 -9.64 19.96 -5.57
CA ARG A 173 -8.80 20.61 -4.55
C ARG A 173 -7.37 20.91 -5.02
N GLY A 174 -6.93 20.32 -6.13
CA GLY A 174 -5.53 20.34 -6.53
C GLY A 174 -4.62 19.50 -5.60
N ALA A 175 -5.17 18.45 -4.98
CA ALA A 175 -4.46 17.63 -4.01
C ALA A 175 -3.73 16.50 -4.72
N GLY A 176 -2.45 16.71 -5.04
CA GLY A 176 -1.61 15.71 -5.72
C GLY A 176 -1.89 15.55 -7.22
N LEU A 177 -3.03 16.06 -7.72
CA LEU A 177 -3.36 16.24 -9.13
C LEU A 177 -3.52 17.73 -9.43
N LYS A 178 -3.17 18.17 -10.65
CA LYS A 178 -3.43 19.55 -11.05
C LYS A 178 -4.92 19.86 -10.95
N LYS A 179 -5.25 21.02 -10.36
CA LYS A 179 -6.65 21.39 -10.15
C LYS A 179 -7.42 21.45 -11.48
N ASP A 180 -8.54 20.73 -11.54
CA ASP A 180 -9.50 20.76 -12.64
C ASP A 180 -10.92 20.70 -12.05
N ASN A 181 -11.81 21.57 -12.55
CA ASN A 181 -13.16 21.78 -12.04
C ASN A 181 -14.24 21.56 -13.11
N ASN A 182 -13.85 21.15 -14.32
CA ASN A 182 -14.76 20.95 -15.45
C ASN A 182 -15.54 19.64 -15.37
#